data_AF-A0A554G4J5-F1
#
_entry.id   AF-A0A554G4J5-F1
#
_cell.length_a   1.000
_cell.length_b   1.000
_cell.length_c   1.000
_cell.angle_alpha   90.00
_cell.angle_beta   90.00
_cell.angle_gamma   90.00
#
_symmetry.space_group_name_H-M   'P 1'
#
loop_
_entity.id
_entity.type
_entity.pdbx_description
1 polymer ?
#
loop_
_entity_poly.entity_id
_entity_poly.type
_entity_poly.pdbx_seq_one_letter_code
_entity_poly.pdbx_strand_id
1 'polypeptide(L)'
;MRKVKDAGSALMNAREMRLVLASAPRNVMELSRRELMGMVKKARGMVDRYEQLAHRLRREAIGRRVPSRRHTAAGSMNIRRKAALFRTALSRFEMRLGRIEKAPVRKARRTLRKRPVARKVMRSTTHAMPVRKKKSLAKRTARPAAYARRGTVKRRAPKARRIPAMKPRRAVKGRSTRMRRAVTR
;
A
#
# COMPACT_ATOMS: atom_id res chain seq x y z
N MET A 1 -20.64 28.57 -1.36
CA MET A 1 -19.98 27.38 -0.76
C MET A 1 -18.65 27.78 -0.15
N ARG A 2 -18.52 27.79 1.19
CA ARG A 2 -17.23 28.07 1.85
C ARG A 2 -16.31 26.87 1.60
N LYS A 3 -15.20 27.08 0.89
CA LYS A 3 -14.08 26.13 0.86
C LYS A 3 -13.46 26.16 2.26
N VAL A 4 -14.00 25.36 3.18
CA VAL A 4 -13.37 25.15 4.49
C VAL A 4 -12.01 24.58 4.17
N LYS A 5 -10.95 25.39 4.35
CA LYS A 5 -9.59 24.88 4.28
C LYS A 5 -9.52 23.80 5.33
N ASP A 6 -9.37 22.53 4.90
CA ASP A 6 -9.23 21.42 5.83
C ASP A 6 -8.19 21.80 6.87
N ALA A 7 -8.53 21.79 8.15
CA ALA A 7 -7.61 22.22 9.21
C ALA A 7 -6.27 21.46 9.18
N GLY A 8 -6.24 20.28 8.53
CA GLY A 8 -5.01 19.54 8.24
C GLY A 8 -4.07 20.20 7.23
N SER A 9 -4.58 21.00 6.28
CA SER A 9 -3.78 21.61 5.20
C SER A 9 -2.80 22.66 5.71
N ALA A 10 -3.18 23.41 6.75
CA ALA A 10 -2.30 24.38 7.42
C ALA A 10 -1.25 23.69 8.31
N LEU A 11 -1.50 22.45 8.73
CA LEU A 11 -0.65 21.72 9.66
C LEU A 11 0.48 20.94 8.96
N MET A 12 0.26 20.49 7.73
CA MET A 12 1.04 19.42 7.10
C MET A 12 1.83 19.84 5.86
N ASN A 13 2.95 19.16 5.64
CA ASN A 13 3.71 19.27 4.39
C ASN A 13 2.96 18.60 3.22
N ALA A 14 3.31 18.95 1.98
CA ALA A 14 2.67 18.37 0.79
C ALA A 14 2.70 16.82 0.76
N ARG A 15 3.81 16.20 1.20
CA ARG A 15 3.95 14.73 1.24
C ARG A 15 3.05 14.09 2.32
N GLU A 16 2.96 14.75 3.47
CA GLU A 16 2.10 14.34 4.59
C GLU A 16 0.63 14.43 4.18
N MET A 17 0.27 15.52 3.54
CA MET A 17 -1.06 15.77 3.00
C MET A 17 -1.45 14.70 1.98
N ARG A 18 -0.57 14.37 1.03
CA ARG A 18 -0.82 13.30 0.05
C ARG A 18 -1.16 11.97 0.73
N LEU A 19 -0.46 11.63 1.80
CA LEU A 19 -0.71 10.37 2.53
C LEU A 19 -2.07 10.39 3.25
N VAL A 20 -2.42 11.51 3.88
CA VAL A 20 -3.73 11.66 4.55
C VAL A 20 -4.87 11.67 3.53
N LEU A 21 -4.71 12.38 2.41
CA LEU A 21 -5.70 12.38 1.32
C LEU A 21 -5.85 11.00 0.69
N ALA A 22 -4.75 10.25 0.50
CA ALA A 22 -4.82 8.87 0.03
C ALA A 22 -5.59 7.95 0.98
N SER A 23 -5.68 8.29 2.27
CA SER A 23 -6.47 7.55 3.27
C SER A 23 -7.97 7.87 3.24
N ALA A 24 -8.42 8.79 2.39
CA ALA A 24 -9.84 9.07 2.22
C ALA A 24 -10.57 7.81 1.70
N PRO A 25 -11.78 7.49 2.20
CA PRO A 25 -12.46 6.23 1.89
C PRO A 25 -12.54 5.90 0.39
N ARG A 26 -12.82 6.91 -0.45
CA ARG A 26 -12.89 6.73 -1.92
C ARG A 26 -11.54 6.31 -2.51
N ASN A 27 -10.49 7.04 -2.17
CA ASN A 27 -9.13 6.77 -2.67
C ASN A 27 -8.59 5.42 -2.18
N VAL A 28 -8.88 5.05 -0.93
CA VAL A 28 -8.46 3.76 -0.35
C VAL A 28 -9.08 2.57 -1.10
N MET A 29 -10.26 2.75 -1.68
CA MET A 29 -10.93 1.69 -2.45
C MET A 29 -10.27 1.44 -3.81
N GLU A 30 -9.68 2.47 -4.41
CA GLU A 30 -9.03 2.46 -5.72
C GLU A 30 -7.59 1.89 -5.67
N LEU A 31 -6.94 1.95 -4.50
CA LEU A 31 -5.57 1.47 -4.35
C LEU A 31 -5.47 -0.06 -4.47
N SER A 32 -4.44 -0.50 -5.21
CA SER A 32 -4.08 -1.91 -5.29
C SER A 32 -3.47 -2.43 -3.98
N ARG A 33 -3.50 -3.75 -3.74
CA ARG A 33 -2.92 -4.37 -2.53
C ARG A 33 -1.45 -3.95 -2.30
N ARG A 34 -0.66 -3.89 -3.37
CA ARG A 34 0.77 -3.53 -3.31
C ARG A 34 0.96 -2.08 -2.88
N GLU A 35 0.20 -1.17 -3.47
CA GLU A 35 0.24 0.25 -3.11
C GLU A 35 -0.23 0.46 -1.67
N LEU A 36 -1.29 -0.25 -1.27
CA LEU A 36 -1.84 -0.20 0.07
C LEU A 36 -0.82 -0.64 1.13
N MET A 37 -0.09 -1.74 0.90
CA MET A 37 1.03 -2.15 1.77
C MET A 37 2.13 -1.08 1.83
N GLY A 38 2.45 -0.45 0.69
CA GLY A 38 3.38 0.67 0.64
C GLY A 38 2.92 1.88 1.46
N MET A 39 1.61 2.20 1.42
CA MET A 39 1.03 3.28 2.20
C MET A 39 0.98 2.95 3.70
N VAL A 40 0.66 1.71 4.08
CA VAL A 40 0.74 1.23 5.48
C VAL A 40 2.15 1.43 6.02
N LYS A 41 3.18 0.99 5.29
CA LYS A 41 4.58 1.15 5.70
C LYS A 41 4.96 2.63 5.90
N LYS A 42 4.55 3.49 4.96
CA LYS A 42 4.79 4.95 5.06
C LYS A 42 4.05 5.56 6.24
N ALA A 43 2.79 5.18 6.46
CA ALA A 43 1.96 5.69 7.55
C ALA A 43 2.51 5.28 8.92
N ARG A 44 2.92 4.01 9.10
CA ARG A 44 3.60 3.55 10.32
C ARG A 44 4.85 4.39 10.61
N GLY A 45 5.73 4.55 9.61
CA GLY A 45 6.92 5.37 9.77
C GLY A 45 6.64 6.85 10.11
N MET A 46 5.53 7.41 9.63
CA MET A 46 5.12 8.77 10.02
C MET A 46 4.58 8.82 11.44
N VAL A 47 3.78 7.84 11.86
CA VAL A 47 3.28 7.72 13.24
C VAL A 47 4.47 7.64 14.20
N ASP A 48 5.38 6.68 13.99
CA ASP A 48 6.53 6.46 14.87
C ASP A 48 7.41 7.72 14.97
N ARG A 49 7.68 8.37 13.82
CA ARG A 49 8.48 9.60 13.79
C ARG A 49 7.84 10.70 14.62
N TYR A 50 6.55 10.93 14.47
CA TYR A 50 5.86 12.00 15.18
C TYR A 50 5.65 11.68 16.66
N GLU A 51 5.49 10.41 17.03
CA GLU A 51 5.48 9.97 18.42
C GLU A 51 6.83 10.17 19.10
N GLN A 52 7.92 9.75 18.46
CA GLN A 52 9.27 9.97 18.97
C GLN A 52 9.57 11.46 19.16
N LEU A 53 9.16 12.30 18.21
CA LEU A 53 9.29 13.77 18.34
C LEU A 53 8.44 14.31 19.50
N ALA A 54 7.20 13.84 19.67
CA ALA A 54 6.36 14.22 20.79
C ALA A 54 6.98 13.82 22.15
N HIS A 55 7.49 12.59 22.24
CA HIS A 55 8.15 12.08 23.43
C HIS A 55 9.42 12.86 23.77
N ARG A 56 10.24 13.17 22.75
CA ARG A 56 11.44 13.99 22.93
C ARG A 56 11.11 15.38 23.45
N LEU A 57 10.14 16.06 22.83
CA LEU A 57 9.70 17.38 23.28
C LEU A 57 9.14 17.35 24.71
N ARG A 58 8.42 16.27 25.07
CA ARG A 58 7.92 16.09 26.45
C ARG A 58 9.07 15.92 27.44
N ARG A 59 10.10 15.12 27.11
CA ARG A 59 11.29 14.95 27.97
C ARG A 59 12.07 16.25 28.12
N GLU A 60 12.23 17.00 27.03
CA GLU A 60 12.91 18.31 27.05
C GLU A 60 12.13 19.35 27.86
N ALA A 61 10.80 19.30 27.85
CA ALA A 61 9.96 20.17 28.68
C ALA A 61 10.05 19.85 30.17
N ILE A 62 10.20 18.56 30.54
CA ILE A 62 10.33 18.13 31.94
C ILE A 62 11.74 18.42 32.47
N GLY A 63 12.77 18.18 31.66
CA GLY A 63 14.18 18.31 32.08
C GLY A 63 14.74 19.73 32.09
N ARG A 64 14.00 20.74 31.61
CA ARG A 64 14.44 22.15 31.59
C ARG A 64 13.62 22.99 32.55
N ARG A 65 14.30 23.66 33.49
CA ARG A 65 13.70 24.56 34.49
C ARG A 65 13.02 25.80 33.87
N VAL A 66 13.36 26.16 32.63
CA VAL A 66 12.72 27.23 31.86
C VAL A 66 12.53 26.75 30.41
N PRO A 67 11.30 26.77 29.87
CA PRO A 67 11.08 26.53 28.45
C PRO A 67 11.85 27.59 27.67
N SER A 68 12.88 27.20 26.93
CA SER A 68 13.55 28.12 26.02
C SER A 68 12.48 28.67 25.05
N ARG A 69 12.31 30.00 25.01
CA ARG A 69 11.33 30.70 24.15
C ARG A 69 11.35 30.26 22.68
N ARG A 70 12.44 29.65 22.22
CA ARG A 70 12.58 29.08 20.86
C ARG A 70 11.80 27.76 20.63
N HIS A 71 11.37 27.07 21.69
CA HIS A 71 10.58 25.84 21.61
C HIS A 71 9.19 26.05 22.24
N THR A 72 8.35 26.84 21.57
CA THR A 72 6.96 27.09 21.98
C THR A 72 6.13 25.80 22.05
N ALA A 73 5.36 25.63 23.13
CA ALA A 73 4.45 24.51 23.38
C ALA A 73 3.45 24.22 22.24
N ALA A 74 3.13 25.22 21.41
CA ALA A 74 2.31 25.06 20.20
C ALA A 74 2.87 24.01 19.22
N GLY A 75 4.20 23.89 19.12
CA GLY A 75 4.86 22.89 18.28
C GLY A 75 4.60 21.45 18.76
N SER A 76 4.54 21.24 20.08
CA SER A 76 4.25 19.95 20.70
C SER A 76 2.82 19.48 20.40
N MET A 77 1.84 20.39 20.51
CA MET A 77 0.44 20.07 20.22
C MET A 77 0.23 19.71 18.75
N ASN A 78 0.86 20.44 17.83
CA ASN A 78 0.76 20.17 16.39
C ASN A 78 1.37 18.82 16.02
N ILE A 79 2.48 18.43 16.63
CA ILE A 79 3.10 17.11 16.42
C ILE A 79 2.17 15.97 16.89
N ARG A 80 1.54 16.13 18.06
CA ARG A 80 0.55 15.16 18.53
C ARG A 80 -0.66 15.07 17.61
N ARG A 81 -1.16 16.20 17.11
CA ARG A 81 -2.26 16.25 16.12
C ARG A 81 -1.87 15.55 14.82
N LYS A 82 -0.64 15.75 14.33
CA LYS A 82 -0.12 15.01 13.16
C LYS A 82 -0.09 13.50 13.41
N ALA A 83 0.45 13.07 14.55
CA ALA A 83 0.49 11.64 14.90
C ALA A 83 -0.92 11.04 14.91
N ALA A 84 -1.89 11.72 15.52
CA ALA A 84 -3.28 11.28 15.54
C ALA A 84 -3.87 11.13 14.12
N LEU A 85 -3.66 12.12 13.24
CA LEU A 85 -4.10 12.04 11.85
C LEU A 85 -3.47 10.84 11.12
N PHE A 86 -2.17 10.58 11.28
CA PHE A 86 -1.54 9.42 10.66
C PHE A 86 -2.01 8.08 11.24
N ARG A 87 -2.34 8.02 12.54
CA ARG A 87 -2.96 6.82 13.14
C ARG A 87 -4.34 6.53 12.50
N THR A 88 -5.15 7.57 12.29
CA THR A 88 -6.45 7.39 11.60
C THR A 88 -6.27 6.93 10.15
N ALA A 89 -5.29 7.50 9.43
CA ALA A 89 -4.96 7.09 8.08
C ALA A 89 -4.48 5.64 8.02
N LEU A 90 -3.60 5.25 8.96
CA LEU A 90 -3.07 3.90 9.10
C LEU A 90 -4.20 2.89 9.31
N SER A 91 -5.09 3.15 10.26
CA SER A 91 -6.23 2.27 10.56
C SER A 91 -7.10 2.02 9.32
N ARG A 92 -7.36 3.05 8.51
CA ARG A 92 -8.13 2.90 7.27
C ARG A 92 -7.42 2.03 6.24
N PHE A 93 -6.11 2.22 6.07
CA PHE A 93 -5.32 1.37 5.16
C PHE A 93 -5.31 -0.09 5.65
N GLU A 94 -5.06 -0.33 6.93
CA GLU A 94 -5.03 -1.68 7.51
C GLU A 94 -6.40 -2.37 7.40
N MET A 95 -7.49 -1.64 7.65
CA MET A 95 -8.84 -2.15 7.48
C MET A 95 -9.10 -2.57 6.03
N ARG A 96 -8.71 -1.76 5.05
CA ARG A 96 -8.84 -2.11 3.64
C ARG A 96 -7.97 -3.29 3.26
N LEU A 97 -6.75 -3.37 3.79
CA LEU A 97 -5.83 -4.48 3.53
C LEU A 97 -6.44 -5.79 4.01
N GLY A 98 -6.93 -5.78 5.25
CA GLY A 98 -7.61 -6.92 5.83
C GLY A 98 -8.87 -7.32 5.06
N ARG A 99 -9.63 -6.36 4.50
CA ARG A 99 -10.77 -6.67 3.61
C ARG A 99 -10.33 -7.35 2.32
N ILE A 100 -9.23 -6.92 1.70
CA ILE A 100 -8.71 -7.52 0.47
C ILE A 100 -8.16 -8.94 0.75
N GLU A 101 -7.50 -9.14 1.90
CA GLU A 101 -6.94 -10.43 2.29
C GLU A 101 -8.01 -11.44 2.72
N LYS A 102 -9.06 -10.96 3.40
CA LYS A 102 -10.20 -11.79 3.81
C LYS A 102 -11.23 -11.99 2.70
N ALA A 103 -11.22 -11.18 1.63
CA ALA A 103 -12.12 -11.38 0.50
C ALA A 103 -11.75 -12.71 -0.17
N PRO A 104 -12.58 -13.76 -0.04
CA PRO A 104 -12.31 -15.01 -0.72
C PRO A 104 -12.23 -14.71 -2.22
N VAL A 105 -11.29 -15.34 -2.92
CA VAL A 105 -11.18 -15.34 -4.38
C VAL A 105 -12.42 -16.05 -4.95
N ARG A 106 -13.61 -15.44 -4.82
CA ARG A 106 -14.89 -15.91 -5.34
C ARG A 106 -15.01 -15.62 -6.83
N LYS A 107 -13.92 -15.82 -7.57
CA LYS A 107 -13.84 -15.70 -9.02
C LYS A 107 -13.11 -16.89 -9.63
N ALA A 108 -13.49 -18.10 -9.22
CA ALA A 108 -13.36 -19.29 -10.03
C ALA A 108 -14.46 -20.26 -9.61
N ARG A 109 -15.22 -20.78 -10.57
CA ARG A 109 -16.31 -21.77 -10.42
C ARG A 109 -17.63 -21.25 -9.91
N ARG A 110 -18.35 -20.56 -10.78
CA ARG A 110 -19.82 -20.60 -10.79
C ARG A 110 -20.36 -20.77 -12.21
N THR A 111 -19.88 -21.81 -12.90
CA THR A 111 -20.48 -22.29 -14.14
C THR A 111 -20.53 -23.82 -14.11
N LEU A 112 -21.76 -24.34 -14.25
CA LEU A 112 -22.11 -25.73 -14.56
C LEU A 112 -21.99 -26.78 -13.43
N ARG A 113 -22.81 -26.65 -12.38
CA ARG A 113 -23.41 -27.86 -11.81
C ARG A 113 -24.58 -28.25 -12.72
N LYS A 114 -24.34 -29.16 -13.67
CA LYS A 114 -25.42 -29.89 -14.33
C LYS A 114 -26.18 -30.66 -13.26
N ARG A 115 -27.43 -30.28 -12.98
CA ARG A 115 -28.35 -31.13 -12.22
C ARG A 115 -28.67 -32.35 -13.09
N PRO A 116 -28.44 -33.59 -12.64
CA PRO A 116 -29.09 -34.73 -13.27
C PRO A 116 -30.58 -34.65 -12.91
N VAL A 117 -31.42 -34.30 -13.87
CA VAL A 117 -32.87 -34.46 -13.72
C VAL A 117 -33.13 -35.96 -13.77
N ALA A 118 -33.56 -36.49 -12.64
CA ALA A 118 -33.94 -37.87 -12.46
C ALA A 118 -35.06 -38.23 -13.45
N ARG A 119 -34.85 -39.32 -14.19
CA ARG A 119 -35.87 -40.02 -14.96
C ARG A 119 -37.04 -40.36 -14.02
N LYS A 120 -38.23 -39.86 -14.31
CA LYS A 120 -39.48 -40.52 -13.92
C LYS A 120 -40.23 -40.91 -15.18
N VAL A 121 -40.28 -42.21 -15.39
CA VAL A 121 -41.19 -42.92 -16.28
C VAL A 121 -42.61 -42.74 -15.73
N MET A 122 -43.56 -42.36 -16.59
CA MET A 122 -44.91 -42.94 -16.61
C MET A 122 -45.66 -42.53 -17.89
N ARG A 123 -46.52 -43.47 -18.33
CA ARG A 123 -47.15 -43.63 -19.65
C ARG A 123 -48.19 -42.55 -19.99
N SER A 124 -48.42 -42.32 -21.28
CA SER A 124 -49.77 -42.43 -21.87
C SER A 124 -49.70 -42.55 -23.40
N THR A 125 -50.71 -43.24 -23.91
CA THR A 125 -50.87 -43.82 -25.24
C THR A 125 -51.52 -42.81 -26.21
N THR A 126 -51.48 -43.13 -27.51
CA THR A 126 -52.37 -42.65 -28.60
C THR A 126 -52.25 -41.19 -29.07
N HIS A 127 -51.61 -40.96 -30.24
CA HIS A 127 -52.31 -40.87 -31.54
C HIS A 127 -51.32 -40.65 -32.69
N ALA A 128 -51.64 -41.26 -33.83
CA ALA A 128 -50.88 -41.29 -35.06
C ALA A 128 -50.95 -39.97 -35.85
N MET A 129 -49.84 -39.56 -36.48
CA MET A 129 -49.80 -38.87 -37.78
C MET A 129 -48.36 -38.95 -38.36
N PRO A 130 -48.16 -39.34 -39.63
CA PRO A 130 -46.85 -39.30 -40.28
C PRO A 130 -46.68 -38.02 -41.12
N VAL A 131 -45.74 -37.13 -40.76
CA VAL A 131 -45.37 -36.00 -41.62
C VAL A 131 -43.89 -36.04 -41.98
N ARG A 132 -43.66 -36.59 -43.18
CA ARG A 132 -42.62 -36.32 -44.20
C ARG A 132 -41.43 -35.42 -43.80
N LYS A 133 -40.26 -36.06 -43.84
CA LYS A 133 -38.92 -35.59 -44.30
C LYS A 133 -38.77 -34.10 -44.64
N LYS A 134 -37.80 -33.43 -44.02
CA LYS A 134 -36.84 -32.54 -44.71
C LYS A 134 -35.48 -32.53 -44.00
N LYS A 135 -34.46 -32.96 -44.74
CA LYS A 135 -33.04 -32.79 -44.46
C LYS A 135 -32.69 -31.31 -44.71
N SER A 136 -31.95 -30.66 -43.82
CA SER A 136 -31.21 -29.45 -44.19
C SER A 136 -29.90 -29.35 -43.40
N LEU A 137 -28.84 -29.79 -44.10
CA LEU A 137 -27.51 -29.21 -44.22
C LEU A 137 -26.84 -28.64 -42.95
N ALA A 138 -25.83 -29.38 -42.51
CA ALA A 138 -24.75 -28.88 -41.66
C ALA A 138 -24.08 -27.65 -42.28
N LYS A 139 -23.97 -26.56 -41.50
CA LYS A 139 -22.95 -25.52 -41.71
C LYS A 139 -21.96 -25.57 -40.55
N ARG A 140 -20.87 -26.30 -40.78
CA ARG A 140 -19.61 -26.13 -40.07
C ARG A 140 -19.04 -24.77 -40.46
N THR A 141 -19.11 -23.77 -39.57
CA THR A 141 -18.29 -22.57 -39.73
C THR A 141 -16.92 -22.85 -39.11
N ALA A 142 -15.92 -22.77 -39.98
CA ALA A 142 -14.53 -23.11 -39.75
C ALA A 142 -13.90 -22.23 -38.67
N ARG A 143 -13.08 -22.85 -37.83
CA ARG A 143 -12.03 -22.17 -37.06
C ARG A 143 -10.94 -21.75 -38.03
N PRO A 144 -10.48 -20.49 -38.06
CA PRO A 144 -9.15 -20.21 -38.57
C PRO A 144 -8.13 -20.57 -37.50
N ALA A 145 -7.49 -21.72 -37.67
CA ALA A 145 -6.15 -21.94 -37.16
C ALA A 145 -5.19 -21.26 -38.14
N ALA A 146 -4.63 -20.11 -37.74
CA ALA A 146 -3.46 -19.57 -38.42
C ALA A 146 -2.51 -18.90 -37.43
N TYR A 147 -1.46 -19.64 -37.12
CA TYR A 147 -0.08 -19.18 -37.03
C TYR A 147 0.24 -17.93 -36.20
N ALA A 148 0.79 -18.21 -35.01
CA ALA A 148 2.11 -17.79 -34.59
C ALA A 148 2.62 -16.41 -35.04
N ARG A 149 2.89 -15.54 -34.06
CA ARG A 149 4.21 -14.88 -33.92
C ARG A 149 4.42 -14.42 -32.49
N ARG A 150 5.29 -15.16 -31.79
CA ARG A 150 5.98 -14.70 -30.58
C ARG A 150 6.73 -13.41 -30.94
N GLY A 151 6.31 -12.28 -30.39
CA GLY A 151 7.11 -11.07 -30.40
C GLY A 151 8.28 -11.23 -29.43
N THR A 152 9.50 -11.36 -29.96
CA THR A 152 10.74 -11.29 -29.20
C THR A 152 10.95 -9.84 -28.75
N VAL A 153 10.58 -9.52 -27.51
CA VAL A 153 10.91 -8.22 -26.92
C VAL A 153 12.42 -8.17 -26.67
N LYS A 154 13.13 -7.37 -27.49
CA LYS A 154 14.56 -7.10 -27.36
C LYS A 154 14.88 -6.66 -25.93
N ARG A 155 15.69 -7.45 -25.23
CA ARG A 155 16.29 -7.14 -23.92
C ARG A 155 17.06 -5.83 -24.04
N ARG A 156 16.66 -4.79 -23.30
CA ARG A 156 17.50 -3.60 -23.11
C ARG A 156 18.68 -4.01 -22.22
N ALA A 157 19.89 -3.69 -22.67
CA ALA A 157 21.14 -3.93 -21.93
C ALA A 157 21.10 -3.23 -20.55
N PRO A 158 21.55 -3.89 -19.47
CA PRO A 158 21.68 -3.23 -18.17
C PRO A 158 22.80 -2.18 -18.25
N LYS A 159 22.46 -0.91 -17.96
CA LYS A 159 23.44 0.16 -17.81
C LYS A 159 24.41 -0.18 -16.67
N ALA A 160 25.70 0.01 -16.90
CA ALA A 160 26.76 -0.17 -15.91
C ALA A 160 26.48 0.69 -14.66
N ARG A 161 26.43 0.04 -13.50
CA ARG A 161 26.37 0.74 -12.21
C ARG A 161 27.73 1.38 -11.95
N ARG A 162 27.78 2.71 -11.90
CA ARG A 162 28.94 3.46 -11.39
C ARG A 162 29.14 3.09 -9.92
N ILE A 163 30.30 2.50 -9.61
CA ILE A 163 30.76 2.25 -8.25
C ILE A 163 31.03 3.63 -7.61
N PRO A 164 30.46 3.95 -6.42
CA PRO A 164 30.87 5.16 -5.73
C PRO A 164 32.30 4.96 -5.20
N ALA A 165 33.23 5.82 -5.66
CA ALA A 165 34.58 5.88 -5.13
C ALA A 165 34.53 6.12 -3.62
N MET A 166 34.87 5.10 -2.82
CA MET A 166 35.08 5.27 -1.40
C MET A 166 36.32 6.12 -1.18
N LYS A 167 36.12 7.28 -0.56
CA LYS A 167 37.21 8.14 -0.08
C LYS A 167 37.99 7.39 1.01
N PRO A 168 39.33 7.32 0.97
CA PRO A 168 40.10 6.78 2.08
C PRO A 168 39.91 7.70 3.29
N ARG A 169 39.40 7.16 4.41
CA ARG A 169 39.39 7.88 5.69
C ARG A 169 40.82 7.90 6.23
N ARG A 170 41.32 9.12 6.45
CA ARG A 170 42.59 9.47 7.09
C ARG A 170 42.84 8.64 8.35
N ALA A 171 44.08 8.19 8.51
CA ALA A 171 44.63 7.64 9.73
C ALA A 171 44.46 8.64 10.89
N VAL A 172 43.96 8.15 12.03
CA VAL A 172 43.92 8.89 13.29
C VAL A 172 45.34 8.93 13.85
N LYS A 173 46.00 10.08 13.65
CA LYS A 173 47.32 10.38 14.23
C LYS A 173 47.09 11.25 15.47
N GLY A 174 47.46 10.69 16.63
CA GLY A 174 47.97 11.43 17.78
C GLY A 174 46.98 12.19 18.65
N ARG A 175 46.78 11.70 19.88
CA ARG A 175 46.70 12.59 21.04
C ARG A 175 47.51 11.96 22.19
N SER A 176 48.74 12.43 22.31
CA SER A 176 49.57 12.21 23.48
C SER A 176 48.98 12.97 24.66
N THR A 177 48.78 12.29 25.78
CA THR A 177 48.56 12.94 27.08
C THR A 177 49.84 12.75 27.89
N ARG A 178 50.75 13.71 27.74
CA ARG A 178 51.82 14.00 28.69
C ARG A 178 51.24 14.95 29.74
N MET A 179 51.03 14.49 30.97
CA MET A 179 50.96 15.33 32.17
C MET A 179 51.78 14.59 33.23
N ARG A 180 53.08 14.84 33.33
CA ARG A 180 53.74 15.85 34.19
C ARG A 180 53.32 15.77 35.67
N ARG A 181 54.32 15.36 36.46
CA ARG A 181 54.47 15.35 37.91
C ARG A 181 54.10 16.69 38.58
N ALA A 182 53.55 16.58 39.79
CA ALA A 182 53.73 17.45 40.96
C ALA A 182 53.66 16.46 42.16
N VAL A 183 54.70 16.17 42.95
CA VAL A 183 55.48 16.97 43.93
C VAL A 183 54.61 17.59 45.02
N THR A 184 55.02 17.33 46.27
CA THR A 184 54.42 17.59 47.60
C THR A 184 53.41 16.52 48.05
N ARG A 185 53.51 15.90 49.24
CA ARG A 185 54.13 16.30 50.52
C ARG A 185 54.62 15.05 51.26
#